data_AF-A0A7C3IQC3-F1
#
_entry.id   AF-A0A7C3IQC3-F1
#
_cell.length_a   1.000
_cell.length_b   1.000
_cell.length_c   1.000
_cell.angle_alpha   90.00
_cell.angle_beta   90.00
_cell.angle_gamma   90.00
#
_symmetry.space_group_name_H-M   'P 1'
#
loop_
_entity.id
_entity.type
_entity.pdbx_description
1 polymer ?
#
loop_
_entity_poly.entity_id
_entity_poly.type
_entity_poly.pdbx_seq_one_letter_code
_entity_poly.pdbx_strand_id
1 'polypeptide(L)'
;MKIERSIGLKQQLNLLGASLFCGTEYLYLAAKGREIPIQRTTLTVATAIFSAFPDLQNSENLTKLGDLSPLMIALNEAADIGISAEKRLEKGGLRQWQVWGLMLLAGEARKTLEKRISEFERKHPNERNKMISFINDFLTLSRLRDKFEKYNWPTFLEFDSAIFVAAYITSISPQTLTDAEININQEISSVEELTKKYSIFLIEQGEEREFTPIQQKIRALFASVMLLKTTDDKNDKNGSNVDRLLDLPNFWDYARSKKPQKPQEEINRIRERYHKVAEPIFPKLQQIGADILCSLTSIRKAEKAKNGNQPQDDPTNFWNFFQRETQTTTLRHELQAAQVLHELFH
;
A
#
# COMPACT_ATOMS: atom_id res chain seq x y z
N MET A 1 11.24 -31.92 -5.96
CA MET A 1 11.16 -32.43 -7.34
C MET A 1 9.73 -32.53 -7.90
N LYS A 2 8.70 -31.87 -7.32
CA LYS A 2 7.32 -31.85 -7.88
C LYS A 2 6.81 -30.47 -8.36
N ILE A 3 7.54 -29.37 -8.13
CA ILE A 3 7.15 -28.01 -8.56
C ILE A 3 7.88 -27.57 -9.84
N GLU A 4 9.05 -28.15 -10.15
CA GLU A 4 9.86 -27.77 -11.32
C GLU A 4 9.19 -28.05 -12.67
N ARG A 5 8.13 -28.88 -12.71
CA ARG A 5 7.42 -29.20 -13.95
C ARG A 5 6.25 -28.28 -14.28
N SER A 6 5.78 -27.42 -13.37
CA SER A 6 4.62 -26.56 -13.65
C SER A 6 4.98 -25.14 -14.13
N ILE A 7 6.26 -24.74 -14.09
CA ILE A 7 6.67 -23.35 -14.35
C ILE A 7 7.49 -23.19 -15.63
N GLY A 8 7.72 -24.25 -16.41
CA GLY A 8 8.32 -24.11 -17.76
C GLY A 8 9.62 -23.29 -17.81
N LEU A 9 10.45 -23.31 -16.76
CA LEU A 9 11.66 -22.49 -16.61
C LEU A 9 12.86 -22.98 -17.45
N LYS A 10 12.61 -23.65 -18.58
CA LYS A 10 13.66 -23.98 -19.55
C LYS A 10 13.47 -23.09 -20.77
N GLN A 11 14.42 -22.16 -20.95
CA GLN A 11 14.60 -21.22 -22.07
C GLN A 11 13.97 -19.83 -21.85
N GLN A 12 14.77 -18.90 -21.31
CA GLN A 12 15.13 -17.61 -21.93
C GLN A 12 15.92 -16.75 -20.93
N LEU A 13 17.23 -17.05 -20.85
CA LEU A 13 18.23 -16.16 -20.26
C LEU A 13 18.51 -15.05 -21.28
N ASN A 14 17.79 -13.94 -21.19
CA ASN A 14 18.27 -12.60 -21.52
C ASN A 14 17.16 -11.59 -21.20
N LEU A 15 17.48 -10.58 -20.38
CA LEU A 15 16.59 -9.54 -19.82
C LEU A 15 15.45 -10.00 -18.87
N LEU A 16 14.88 -11.19 -19.08
CA LEU A 16 13.97 -11.87 -18.14
C LEU A 16 14.66 -12.28 -16.82
N GLY A 17 15.98 -12.48 -16.87
CA GLY A 17 16.74 -13.06 -15.77
C GLY A 17 16.82 -12.18 -14.54
N ALA A 18 16.94 -10.85 -14.66
CA ALA A 18 17.30 -9.98 -13.54
C ALA A 18 16.09 -9.55 -12.68
N SER A 19 15.00 -9.07 -13.30
CA SER A 19 13.79 -8.66 -12.57
C SER A 19 13.01 -9.84 -11.99
N LEU A 20 12.98 -10.99 -12.71
CA LEU A 20 12.57 -12.24 -12.10
C LEU A 20 13.63 -12.74 -11.12
N PHE A 21 14.95 -12.53 -11.22
CA PHE A 21 15.89 -13.13 -10.23
C PHE A 21 15.61 -12.69 -8.79
N CYS A 22 15.44 -11.39 -8.53
CA CYS A 22 15.13 -10.94 -7.17
C CYS A 22 13.72 -11.36 -6.75
N GLY A 23 12.71 -11.16 -7.60
CA GLY A 23 11.36 -11.62 -7.33
C GLY A 23 11.29 -13.14 -7.11
N THR A 24 11.96 -13.94 -7.94
CA THR A 24 11.97 -15.41 -7.90
C THR A 24 12.87 -15.97 -6.83
N GLU A 25 13.99 -15.35 -6.45
CA GLU A 25 14.81 -15.81 -5.33
C GLU A 25 14.08 -15.60 -4.02
N TYR A 26 13.43 -14.44 -3.82
CA TYR A 26 12.59 -14.21 -2.65
C TYR A 26 11.27 -15.01 -2.71
N LEU A 27 10.60 -15.12 -3.85
CA LEU A 27 9.44 -16.01 -3.99
C LEU A 27 9.83 -17.48 -3.81
N TYR A 28 11.03 -17.88 -4.20
CA TYR A 28 11.61 -19.21 -3.98
C TYR A 28 11.92 -19.44 -2.49
N LEU A 29 12.53 -18.47 -1.80
CA LEU A 29 12.77 -18.52 -0.36
C LEU A 29 11.45 -18.57 0.42
N ALA A 30 10.45 -17.77 0.03
CA ALA A 30 9.10 -17.79 0.60
C ALA A 30 8.39 -19.13 0.33
N ALA A 31 8.49 -19.66 -0.90
CA ALA A 31 7.95 -20.98 -1.27
C ALA A 31 8.67 -22.14 -0.56
N LYS A 32 9.90 -21.93 -0.10
CA LYS A 32 10.67 -22.85 0.76
C LYS A 32 10.38 -22.67 2.26
N GLY A 33 9.46 -21.78 2.63
CA GLY A 33 9.09 -21.54 4.03
C GLY A 33 10.13 -20.76 4.83
N ARG A 34 11.07 -20.07 4.17
CA ARG A 34 11.99 -19.16 4.84
C ARG A 34 11.33 -17.79 5.00
N GLU A 35 11.40 -17.25 6.20
CA GLU A 35 10.89 -15.91 6.50
C GLU A 35 11.81 -14.87 5.85
N ILE A 36 11.22 -13.98 5.07
CA ILE A 36 11.93 -12.90 4.39
C ILE A 36 11.60 -11.63 5.17
N PRO A 37 12.59 -10.89 5.67
CA PRO A 37 12.36 -9.72 6.53
C PRO A 37 11.90 -8.48 5.73
N ILE A 38 11.28 -8.67 4.55
CA ILE A 38 10.76 -7.60 3.69
C ILE A 38 9.27 -7.86 3.48
N GLN A 39 8.44 -6.87 3.79
CA GLN A 39 7.00 -7.04 3.67
C GLN A 39 6.53 -7.14 2.21
N ARG A 40 5.45 -7.89 1.99
CA ARG A 40 4.83 -8.17 0.68
C ARG A 40 4.73 -6.93 -0.21
N THR A 41 4.14 -5.84 0.31
CA THR A 41 3.86 -4.64 -0.47
C THR A 41 5.16 -3.99 -0.93
N THR A 42 6.18 -3.97 -0.06
CA THR A 42 7.54 -3.52 -0.40
C THR A 42 8.19 -4.41 -1.45
N LEU A 43 8.14 -5.74 -1.29
CA LEU A 43 8.70 -6.66 -2.29
C LEU A 43 8.07 -6.45 -3.66
N THR A 44 6.76 -6.21 -3.67
CA THR A 44 6.00 -6.01 -4.89
C THR A 44 6.35 -4.69 -5.57
N VAL A 45 6.42 -3.60 -4.80
CA VAL A 45 6.84 -2.28 -5.30
C VAL A 45 8.31 -2.33 -5.75
N ALA A 46 9.21 -2.98 -5.01
CA ALA A 46 10.60 -3.16 -5.40
C ALA A 46 10.74 -3.92 -6.72
N THR A 47 9.97 -5.01 -6.90
CA THR A 47 9.96 -5.78 -8.14
C THR A 47 9.45 -4.95 -9.31
N ALA A 48 8.40 -4.14 -9.10
CA ALA A 48 7.87 -3.24 -10.12
C ALA A 48 8.90 -2.14 -10.48
N ILE A 49 9.57 -1.56 -9.48
CA ILE A 49 10.64 -0.57 -9.65
C ILE A 49 11.79 -1.13 -10.48
N PHE A 50 12.34 -2.29 -10.13
CA PHE A 50 13.45 -2.87 -10.88
C PHE A 50 13.06 -3.40 -12.25
N SER A 51 11.77 -3.63 -12.49
CA SER A 51 11.27 -3.93 -13.84
C SER A 51 11.19 -2.67 -14.70
N ALA A 52 10.79 -1.53 -14.11
CA ALA A 52 10.73 -0.23 -14.79
C ALA A 52 12.11 0.39 -15.03
N PHE A 53 13.02 0.17 -14.07
CA PHE A 53 14.36 0.74 -14.01
C PHE A 53 15.39 -0.36 -13.66
N PRO A 54 15.73 -1.24 -14.62
CA PRO A 54 16.66 -2.35 -14.37
C PRO A 54 18.05 -1.91 -13.89
N ASP A 55 18.46 -0.73 -14.31
CA ASP A 55 19.67 -0.03 -13.92
C ASP A 55 19.72 0.33 -12.41
N LEU A 56 18.57 0.42 -11.75
CA LEU A 56 18.48 0.61 -10.30
C LEU A 56 18.61 -0.71 -9.52
N GLN A 57 18.70 -1.86 -10.19
CA GLN A 57 18.74 -3.16 -9.52
C GLN A 57 20.14 -3.45 -8.95
N ASN A 58 20.29 -3.25 -7.64
CA ASN A 58 21.48 -3.66 -6.88
C ASN A 58 21.12 -3.92 -5.40
N SER A 59 22.06 -4.51 -4.67
CA SER A 59 21.88 -4.91 -3.26
C SER A 59 21.68 -3.71 -2.32
N GLU A 60 22.33 -2.57 -2.60
CA GLU A 60 22.23 -1.36 -1.80
C GLU A 60 20.83 -0.76 -1.90
N ASN A 61 20.33 -0.59 -3.13
CA ASN A 61 18.97 -0.10 -3.39
C ASN A 61 17.93 -1.03 -2.78
N LEU A 62 18.09 -2.35 -2.92
CA LEU A 62 17.18 -3.31 -2.29
C LEU A 62 17.17 -3.18 -0.76
N THR A 63 18.34 -3.00 -0.13
CA THR A 63 18.46 -2.79 1.31
C THR A 63 17.74 -1.51 1.73
N LYS A 64 17.90 -0.42 0.97
CA LYS A 64 17.24 0.86 1.22
C LYS A 64 15.71 0.78 1.12
N LEU A 65 15.18 0.07 0.12
CA LEU A 65 13.74 -0.21 0.00
C LEU A 65 13.25 -1.06 1.18
N GLY A 66 14.06 -2.03 1.63
CA GLY A 66 13.77 -2.84 2.82
C GLY A 66 13.71 -2.01 4.10
N ASP A 67 14.66 -1.10 4.30
CA ASP A 67 14.69 -0.19 5.44
C ASP A 67 13.55 0.82 5.45
N LEU A 68 13.08 1.25 4.27
CA LEU A 68 11.92 2.13 4.12
C LEU A 68 10.59 1.43 4.46
N SER A 69 10.53 0.10 4.31
CA SER A 69 9.30 -0.68 4.51
C SER A 69 8.64 -0.44 5.87
N PRO A 70 9.31 -0.66 7.03
CA PRO A 70 8.75 -0.39 8.37
C PRO A 70 8.15 1.00 8.51
N LEU A 71 8.79 2.02 7.95
CA LEU A 71 8.32 3.41 7.99
C LEU A 71 7.02 3.55 7.21
N MET A 72 6.95 3.03 5.99
CA MET A 72 5.75 3.15 5.15
C MET A 72 4.54 2.40 5.73
N ILE A 73 4.76 1.32 6.49
CA ILE A 73 3.67 0.61 7.19
C ILE A 73 3.16 1.41 8.35
N ALA A 74 4.06 1.93 9.19
CA ALA A 74 3.67 2.78 10.31
C ALA A 74 2.98 4.06 9.83
N LEU A 75 3.39 4.59 8.68
CA LEU A 75 2.70 5.70 8.02
C LEU A 75 1.28 5.32 7.61
N ASN A 76 1.10 4.15 7.01
CA ASN A 76 -0.22 3.65 6.66
C ASN A 76 -1.10 3.46 7.90
N GLU A 77 -0.56 2.88 8.98
CA GLU A 77 -1.31 2.69 10.24
C GLU A 77 -1.70 4.02 10.89
N ALA A 78 -0.79 5.00 10.92
CA ALA A 78 -1.09 6.34 11.40
C ALA A 78 -2.17 7.03 10.55
N ALA A 79 -2.13 6.85 9.23
CA ALA A 79 -3.09 7.47 8.33
C ALA A 79 -4.47 6.78 8.32
N ASP A 80 -4.51 5.46 8.31
CA ASP A 80 -5.74 4.68 8.21
C ASP A 80 -6.43 4.54 9.57
N ILE A 81 -5.68 4.22 10.62
CA ILE A 81 -6.23 3.93 11.95
C ILE A 81 -6.19 5.19 12.80
N GLY A 82 -5.03 5.85 12.87
CA GLY A 82 -4.81 7.01 13.73
C GLY A 82 -5.76 8.17 13.39
N ILE A 83 -5.73 8.64 12.14
CA ILE A 83 -6.63 9.74 11.70
C ILE A 83 -8.10 9.33 11.77
N SER A 84 -8.43 8.07 11.52
CA SER A 84 -9.83 7.61 11.68
C SER A 84 -10.29 7.67 13.12
N ALA A 85 -9.43 7.31 14.07
CA ALA A 85 -9.73 7.43 15.49
C ALA A 85 -9.91 8.90 15.90
N GLU A 86 -9.04 9.81 15.43
CA GLU A 86 -9.18 11.26 15.62
C GLU A 86 -10.53 11.77 15.11
N LYS A 87 -10.90 11.44 13.87
CA LYS A 87 -12.19 11.84 13.30
C LYS A 87 -13.39 11.24 14.03
N ARG A 88 -13.28 10.00 14.53
CA ARG A 88 -14.36 9.38 15.32
C ARG A 88 -14.56 10.09 16.66
N LEU A 89 -13.48 10.53 17.29
CA LEU A 89 -13.51 11.35 18.51
C LEU A 89 -14.19 12.70 18.25
N GLU A 90 -13.87 13.36 17.13
CA GLU A 90 -14.47 14.65 16.74
C GLU A 90 -15.98 14.57 16.51
N LYS A 91 -16.47 13.46 15.92
CA LYS A 91 -17.92 13.24 15.67
C LYS A 91 -18.75 13.12 16.98
N GLY A 92 -18.13 12.81 18.12
CA GLY A 92 -18.81 12.69 19.42
C GLY A 92 -19.78 11.51 19.55
N GLY A 93 -20.61 11.51 20.59
CA GLY A 93 -21.59 10.44 20.85
C GLY A 93 -20.96 9.11 21.29
N LEU A 94 -19.82 9.16 21.98
CA LEU A 94 -19.02 8.02 22.39
C LEU A 94 -19.20 7.70 23.87
N ARG A 95 -19.15 6.41 24.23
CA ARG A 95 -19.01 5.99 25.63
C ARG A 95 -17.60 6.29 26.13
N GLN A 96 -17.43 6.48 27.43
CA GLN A 96 -16.14 6.83 28.03
C GLN A 96 -15.01 5.87 27.63
N TRP A 97 -15.24 4.56 27.66
CA TRP A 97 -14.23 3.57 27.27
C TRP A 97 -13.87 3.65 25.77
N GLN A 98 -14.82 4.01 24.89
CA GLN A 98 -14.53 4.21 23.46
C GLN A 98 -13.64 5.44 23.27
N VAL A 99 -13.88 6.52 24.02
CA VAL A 99 -13.00 7.71 24.00
C VAL A 99 -11.57 7.32 24.38
N TRP A 100 -11.38 6.59 25.48
CA TRP A 100 -10.06 6.12 25.90
C TRP A 100 -9.38 5.24 24.84
N GLY A 101 -10.10 4.26 24.28
CA GLY A 101 -9.56 3.36 23.28
C GLY A 101 -9.16 4.08 21.98
N LEU A 102 -9.98 5.00 21.50
CA LEU A 102 -9.69 5.81 20.31
C LEU A 102 -8.50 6.76 20.53
N MET A 103 -8.41 7.40 21.71
CA MET A 103 -7.25 8.24 22.06
C MET A 103 -5.96 7.41 22.09
N LEU A 104 -6.01 6.19 22.62
CA LEU A 104 -4.87 5.28 22.64
C LEU A 104 -4.47 4.86 21.22
N LEU A 105 -5.44 4.47 20.36
CA LEU A 105 -5.17 4.12 18.96
C LEU A 105 -4.48 5.27 18.21
N ALA A 106 -5.01 6.49 18.31
CA ALA A 106 -4.42 7.67 17.67
C ALA A 106 -3.01 7.96 18.19
N GLY A 107 -2.83 7.93 19.51
CA GLY A 107 -1.54 8.20 20.16
C GLY A 107 -0.47 7.18 19.81
N GLU A 108 -0.77 5.88 19.88
CA GLU A 108 0.22 4.82 19.64
C GLU A 108 0.57 4.64 18.17
N ALA A 109 -0.39 4.83 17.25
CA ALA A 109 -0.08 4.83 15.81
C ALA A 109 0.89 5.97 15.46
N ARG A 110 0.68 7.16 16.04
CA ARG A 110 1.60 8.30 15.87
C ARG A 110 2.98 8.05 16.48
N LYS A 111 3.05 7.55 17.71
CA LYS A 111 4.34 7.22 18.35
C LYS A 111 5.13 6.17 17.57
N THR A 112 4.43 5.18 17.02
CA THR A 112 5.06 4.13 16.20
C THR A 112 5.60 4.73 14.91
N LEU A 113 4.87 5.62 14.24
CA LEU A 113 5.38 6.38 13.10
C LEU A 113 6.64 7.20 13.47
N GLU A 114 6.60 7.97 14.55
CA GLU A 114 7.75 8.78 15.02
C GLU A 114 8.97 7.91 15.34
N LYS A 115 8.78 6.73 15.94
CA LYS A 115 9.83 5.73 16.16
C LYS A 115 10.42 5.25 14.84
N ARG A 116 9.60 4.86 13.86
CA ARG A 116 10.08 4.34 12.56
C ARG A 116 10.75 5.42 11.72
N ILE A 117 10.30 6.68 11.81
CA ILE A 117 11.00 7.84 11.23
C ILE A 117 12.41 7.93 11.81
N SER A 118 12.54 7.94 13.14
CA SER A 118 13.83 8.04 13.83
C SER A 118 14.77 6.87 13.48
N GLU A 119 14.25 5.65 13.37
CA GLU A 119 15.02 4.48 12.97
C GLU A 119 15.51 4.57 11.52
N PHE A 120 14.67 5.04 10.61
CA PHE A 120 15.03 5.25 9.21
C PHE A 120 16.08 6.35 9.08
N GLU A 121 15.89 7.50 9.73
CA GLU A 121 16.83 8.63 9.73
C GLU A 121 18.20 8.23 10.28
N ARG A 122 18.25 7.40 11.32
CA ARG A 122 19.53 6.90 11.86
C ARG A 122 20.32 6.07 10.84
N LYS A 123 19.64 5.31 9.98
CA LYS A 123 20.26 4.51 8.92
C LYS A 123 20.56 5.33 7.66
N HIS A 124 19.69 6.31 7.37
CA HIS A 124 19.68 7.11 6.13
C HIS A 124 19.59 8.61 6.45
N PRO A 125 20.61 9.22 7.10
CA PRO A 125 20.52 10.57 7.67
C PRO A 125 20.26 11.67 6.63
N ASN A 126 20.69 11.46 5.38
CA ASN A 126 20.52 12.42 4.29
C ASN A 126 19.14 12.35 3.59
N GLU A 127 18.29 11.39 3.96
CA GLU A 127 16.98 11.17 3.32
C GLU A 127 15.80 11.73 4.12
N ARG A 128 16.06 12.21 5.34
CA ARG A 128 15.05 12.73 6.28
C ARG A 128 14.06 13.68 5.62
N ASN A 129 14.55 14.77 5.05
CA ASN A 129 13.69 15.84 4.54
C ASN A 129 12.80 15.37 3.39
N LYS A 130 13.31 14.46 2.55
CA LYS A 130 12.54 13.88 1.44
C LYS A 130 11.41 13.01 1.96
N MET A 131 11.68 12.16 2.95
CA MET A 131 10.66 11.26 3.50
C MET A 131 9.60 12.01 4.31
N ILE A 132 9.97 13.08 5.02
CA ILE A 132 9.01 13.92 5.74
C ILE A 132 7.98 14.54 4.79
N SER A 133 8.38 14.95 3.58
CA SER A 133 7.41 15.47 2.61
C SER A 133 6.37 14.41 2.23
N PHE A 134 6.77 13.17 1.94
CA PHE A 134 5.80 12.11 1.62
C PHE A 134 4.94 11.72 2.81
N ILE A 135 5.50 11.70 4.03
CA ILE A 135 4.75 11.47 5.26
C ILE A 135 3.65 12.52 5.42
N ASN A 136 4.00 13.80 5.24
CA ASN A 136 3.05 14.90 5.34
C ASN A 136 1.98 14.81 4.25
N ASP A 137 2.36 14.55 3.00
CA ASP A 137 1.41 14.38 1.89
C ASP A 137 0.40 13.27 2.19
N PHE A 138 0.87 12.13 2.71
CA PHE A 138 0.03 10.97 3.00
C PHE A 138 -0.93 11.23 4.16
N LEU A 139 -0.45 11.84 5.24
CA LEU A 139 -1.30 12.23 6.37
C LEU A 139 -2.31 13.31 5.96
N THR A 140 -1.91 14.28 5.13
CA THR A 140 -2.81 15.29 4.57
C THR A 140 -3.89 14.65 3.69
N LEU A 141 -3.54 13.72 2.81
CA LEU A 141 -4.51 12.97 2.00
C LEU A 141 -5.56 12.29 2.90
N SER A 142 -5.14 11.55 3.93
CA SER A 142 -6.07 10.87 4.83
C SER A 142 -6.97 11.85 5.61
N ARG A 143 -6.45 13.01 6.05
CA ARG A 143 -7.28 14.07 6.66
C ARG A 143 -8.32 14.62 5.67
N LEU A 144 -7.93 14.81 4.42
CA LEU A 144 -8.78 15.31 3.34
C LEU A 144 -9.77 14.27 2.80
N ARG A 145 -9.77 13.02 3.27
CA ARG A 145 -10.63 11.95 2.70
C ARG A 145 -12.11 12.31 2.60
N ASP A 146 -12.65 13.11 3.53
CA ASP A 146 -14.07 13.51 3.53
C ASP A 146 -14.40 14.50 2.39
N LYS A 147 -13.38 15.07 1.73
CA LYS A 147 -13.52 15.87 0.51
C LYS A 147 -13.70 14.99 -0.74
N PHE A 148 -13.48 13.69 -0.63
CA PHE A 148 -13.68 12.73 -1.72
C PHE A 148 -15.04 12.07 -1.58
N GLU A 149 -16.00 12.52 -2.37
CA GLU A 149 -17.27 11.82 -2.50
C GLU A 149 -17.08 10.40 -3.06
N LYS A 150 -18.05 9.51 -2.81
CA LYS A 150 -17.99 8.11 -3.27
C LYS A 150 -17.62 7.99 -4.74
N TYR A 151 -18.11 8.86 -5.61
CA TYR A 151 -17.80 8.79 -7.04
C TYR A 151 -16.34 9.13 -7.39
N ASN A 152 -15.59 9.76 -6.48
CA ASN A 152 -14.17 10.14 -6.60
C ASN A 152 -13.23 9.24 -5.77
N TRP A 153 -13.75 8.18 -5.14
CA TRP A 153 -12.92 7.24 -4.36
C TRP A 153 -11.77 6.60 -5.15
N PRO A 154 -11.91 6.24 -6.45
CA PRO A 154 -10.77 5.77 -7.22
C PRO A 154 -9.60 6.77 -7.23
N THR A 155 -9.88 8.07 -7.36
CA THR A 155 -8.84 9.12 -7.33
C THR A 155 -8.14 9.21 -5.97
N PHE A 156 -8.88 9.07 -4.87
CA PHE A 156 -8.27 8.97 -3.53
C PHE A 156 -7.29 7.79 -3.46
N LEU A 157 -7.73 6.61 -3.94
CA LEU A 157 -6.92 5.39 -3.94
C LEU A 157 -5.69 5.51 -4.84
N GLU A 158 -5.80 6.27 -5.93
CA GLU A 158 -4.67 6.62 -6.80
C GLU A 158 -3.67 7.52 -6.08
N PHE A 159 -4.10 8.58 -5.38
CA PHE A 159 -3.19 9.41 -4.58
C PHE A 159 -2.46 8.60 -3.50
N ASP A 160 -3.20 7.76 -2.77
CA ASP A 160 -2.66 6.89 -1.72
C ASP A 160 -1.51 6.04 -2.27
N SER A 161 -1.74 5.35 -3.38
CA SER A 161 -0.72 4.51 -4.01
C SER A 161 0.37 5.32 -4.72
N ALA A 162 0.08 6.51 -5.22
CA ALA A 162 1.04 7.40 -5.87
C ALA A 162 2.08 7.92 -4.88
N ILE A 163 1.65 8.38 -3.70
CA ILE A 163 2.54 8.84 -2.64
C ILE A 163 3.44 7.69 -2.18
N PHE A 164 2.87 6.49 -2.01
CA PHE A 164 3.63 5.29 -1.65
C PHE A 164 4.71 4.97 -2.69
N VAL A 165 4.33 4.89 -3.98
CA VAL A 165 5.26 4.63 -5.09
C VAL A 165 6.35 5.70 -5.19
N ALA A 166 5.97 6.98 -5.09
CA ALA A 166 6.89 8.11 -5.16
C ALA A 166 7.93 8.10 -4.03
N ALA A 167 7.54 7.71 -2.81
CA ALA A 167 8.47 7.55 -1.70
C ALA A 167 9.54 6.48 -1.99
N TYR A 168 9.13 5.31 -2.50
CA TYR A 168 10.10 4.26 -2.86
C TYR A 168 11.03 4.66 -4.00
N ILE A 169 10.50 5.28 -5.07
CA ILE A 169 11.34 5.77 -6.18
C ILE A 169 12.33 6.82 -5.65
N THR A 170 11.87 7.79 -4.86
CA THR A 170 12.73 8.86 -4.32
C THR A 170 13.84 8.32 -3.44
N SER A 171 13.57 7.24 -2.70
CA SER A 171 14.58 6.64 -1.83
C SER A 171 15.78 6.13 -2.60
N ILE A 172 15.62 5.60 -3.81
CA ILE A 172 16.74 5.01 -4.58
C ILE A 172 17.16 5.81 -5.80
N SER A 173 16.28 6.65 -6.35
CA SER A 173 16.51 7.46 -7.54
C SER A 173 15.65 8.72 -7.52
N PRO A 174 16.01 9.73 -6.70
CA PRO A 174 15.25 10.98 -6.61
C PRO A 174 15.16 11.73 -7.95
N GLN A 175 16.19 11.60 -8.80
CA GLN A 175 16.21 12.21 -10.12
C GLN A 175 15.07 11.73 -11.01
N THR A 176 14.62 10.48 -10.85
CA THR A 176 13.49 9.91 -11.61
C THR A 176 12.20 10.72 -11.44
N LEU A 177 11.92 11.22 -10.23
CA LEU A 177 10.75 12.05 -9.99
C LEU A 177 10.93 13.47 -10.52
N THR A 178 12.14 14.03 -10.40
CA THR A 178 12.48 15.33 -10.98
C THR A 178 12.32 15.32 -12.50
N ASP A 179 12.84 14.29 -13.17
CA ASP A 179 12.74 14.12 -14.64
C ASP A 179 11.30 13.89 -15.09
N ALA A 180 10.45 13.39 -14.20
CA ALA A 180 9.01 13.25 -14.42
C ALA A 180 8.21 14.51 -14.05
N GLU A 181 8.89 15.60 -13.70
CA GLU A 181 8.31 16.90 -13.30
C GLU A 181 7.49 16.85 -12.01
N ILE A 182 7.80 15.91 -11.12
CA ILE A 182 7.19 15.84 -9.79
C ILE A 182 8.06 16.62 -8.80
N ASN A 183 7.57 17.77 -8.37
CA ASN A 183 8.24 18.55 -7.34
C ASN A 183 8.00 17.94 -5.95
N ILE A 184 8.93 17.11 -5.48
CA ILE A 184 8.86 16.46 -4.18
C ILE A 184 8.75 17.47 -3.03
N ASN A 185 9.31 18.67 -3.16
CA ASN A 185 9.34 19.68 -2.10
C ASN A 185 8.09 20.57 -2.08
N GLN A 186 7.17 20.40 -3.03
CA GLN A 186 5.91 21.14 -3.00
C GLN A 186 5.08 20.68 -1.79
N GLU A 187 4.80 21.62 -0.89
CA GLU A 187 3.89 21.39 0.23
C GLU A 187 2.45 21.18 -0.27
N ILE A 188 1.74 20.32 0.45
CA ILE A 188 0.38 19.93 0.12
C ILE A 188 -0.52 20.22 1.32
N SER A 189 -1.58 20.99 1.07
CA SER A 189 -2.62 21.32 2.05
C SER A 189 -4.04 21.07 1.53
N SER A 190 -4.20 20.81 0.23
CA SER A 190 -5.48 20.71 -0.47
C SER A 190 -5.52 19.60 -1.53
N VAL A 191 -6.72 19.25 -2.00
CA VAL A 191 -6.93 18.24 -3.06
C VAL A 191 -6.41 18.76 -4.40
N GLU A 192 -6.51 20.06 -4.65
CA GLU A 192 -6.02 20.73 -5.85
C GLU A 192 -4.49 20.63 -5.94
N GLU A 193 -3.79 20.85 -4.82
CA GLU A 193 -2.33 20.72 -4.75
C GLU A 193 -1.88 19.27 -4.91
N LEU A 194 -2.60 18.31 -4.32
CA LEU A 194 -2.38 16.87 -4.54
C LEU A 194 -2.51 16.53 -6.03
N THR A 195 -3.60 17.00 -6.65
CA THR A 195 -3.88 16.79 -8.07
C THR A 195 -2.76 17.35 -8.93
N LYS A 196 -2.27 18.55 -8.64
CA LYS A 196 -1.15 19.15 -9.35
C LYS A 196 0.14 18.32 -9.20
N LYS A 197 0.53 17.99 -7.96
CA LYS A 197 1.79 17.28 -7.65
C LYS A 197 1.82 15.86 -8.20
N TYR A 198 0.72 15.12 -8.08
CA TYR A 198 0.62 13.71 -8.45
C TYR A 198 -0.15 13.47 -9.76
N SER A 199 -0.37 14.50 -10.58
CA SER A 199 -1.19 14.42 -11.80
C SER A 199 -0.79 13.29 -12.74
N ILE A 200 0.50 12.92 -12.80
CA ILE A 200 0.97 11.86 -13.69
C ILE A 200 0.41 10.50 -13.30
N PHE A 201 0.06 10.29 -12.03
CA PHE A 201 -0.46 9.03 -11.52
C PHE A 201 -1.97 8.88 -11.67
N LEU A 202 -2.70 9.94 -11.99
CA LEU A 202 -4.16 9.92 -12.07
C LEU A 202 -4.61 9.30 -13.39
N ILE A 203 -4.92 8.00 -13.38
CA ILE A 203 -5.32 7.25 -14.57
C ILE A 203 -6.84 7.34 -14.75
N GLU A 204 -7.62 7.35 -13.66
CA GLU A 204 -9.08 7.39 -13.74
C GLU A 204 -9.63 8.73 -14.26
N GLN A 205 -8.83 9.81 -14.23
CA GLN A 205 -9.20 11.13 -14.75
C GLN A 205 -9.07 11.25 -16.29
N GLY A 206 -8.57 10.23 -16.98
CA GLY A 206 -8.47 10.19 -18.45
C GLY A 206 -7.10 10.60 -19.00
N GLU A 207 -6.87 10.28 -20.29
CA GLU A 207 -5.61 10.50 -20.99
C GLU A 207 -5.76 11.58 -22.07
N GLU A 208 -5.84 12.85 -21.67
CA GLU A 208 -5.91 13.98 -22.62
C GLU A 208 -4.53 14.57 -22.96
N ARG A 209 -3.44 13.99 -22.45
CA ARG A 209 -2.07 14.52 -22.65
C ARG A 209 -1.07 13.44 -23.04
N GLU A 210 -0.07 13.85 -23.81
CA GLU A 210 1.12 13.04 -24.08
C GLU A 210 2.04 13.04 -22.86
N PHE A 211 2.61 11.87 -22.57
CA PHE A 211 3.54 11.67 -21.46
C PHE A 211 4.94 11.43 -21.99
N THR A 212 5.96 11.99 -21.32
CA THR A 212 7.35 11.70 -21.62
C THR A 212 7.68 10.21 -21.36
N PRO A 213 8.75 9.66 -21.96
CA PRO A 213 9.11 8.25 -21.73
C PRO A 213 9.31 7.89 -20.25
N ILE A 214 9.85 8.81 -19.44
CA ILE A 214 10.03 8.60 -18.00
C ILE A 214 8.69 8.61 -17.26
N GLN A 215 7.78 9.53 -17.61
CA GLN A 215 6.42 9.57 -17.05
C GLN A 215 5.63 8.32 -17.41
N GLN A 216 5.75 7.80 -18.64
CA GLN A 216 5.12 6.55 -19.06
C GLN A 216 5.60 5.35 -18.23
N LYS A 217 6.91 5.25 -17.96
CA LYS A 217 7.46 4.19 -17.10
C LYS A 217 6.92 4.27 -15.68
N ILE A 218 6.89 5.46 -15.08
CA ILE A 218 6.35 5.67 -13.73
C ILE A 218 4.85 5.34 -13.69
N ARG A 219 4.08 5.79 -14.68
CA ARG A 219 2.66 5.47 -14.84
C ARG A 219 2.40 3.97 -14.92
N ALA A 220 3.16 3.26 -15.76
CA ALA A 220 3.02 1.82 -15.91
C ALA A 220 3.40 1.05 -14.63
N LEU A 221 4.39 1.55 -13.89
CA LEU A 221 4.80 0.99 -12.59
C LEU A 221 3.69 1.17 -11.56
N PHE A 222 3.15 2.38 -11.46
CA PHE A 222 2.02 2.69 -10.60
C PHE A 222 0.78 1.87 -10.95
N ALA A 223 0.44 1.77 -12.24
CA ALA A 223 -0.66 0.96 -12.71
C ALA A 223 -0.49 -0.52 -12.30
N SER A 224 0.74 -1.04 -12.31
CA SER A 224 1.04 -2.38 -11.81
C SER A 224 0.73 -2.53 -10.31
N VAL A 225 1.04 -1.51 -9.50
CA VAL A 225 0.66 -1.46 -8.07
C VAL A 225 -0.87 -1.42 -7.89
N MET A 226 -1.57 -0.65 -8.71
CA MET A 226 -3.04 -0.57 -8.67
C MET A 226 -3.72 -1.88 -9.09
N LEU A 227 -3.14 -2.63 -10.03
CA LEU A 227 -3.62 -3.98 -10.40
C LEU A 227 -3.57 -4.96 -9.21
N LEU A 228 -2.56 -4.85 -8.36
CA LEU A 228 -2.49 -5.67 -7.13
C LEU A 228 -3.54 -5.25 -6.12
N LYS A 229 -3.70 -3.94 -5.90
CA LYS A 229 -4.70 -3.40 -4.98
C LYS A 229 -6.13 -3.80 -5.37
N THR A 230 -6.48 -3.67 -6.66
CA THR A 230 -7.78 -4.12 -7.19
C THR A 230 -7.98 -5.64 -7.10
N THR A 231 -6.90 -6.43 -7.15
CA THR A 231 -6.95 -7.88 -7.00
C THR A 231 -7.13 -8.32 -5.55
N ASP A 232 -6.49 -7.63 -4.59
CA ASP A 232 -6.69 -7.85 -3.16
C ASP A 232 -8.16 -7.55 -2.78
N ASP A 233 -8.71 -6.41 -3.21
CA ASP A 233 -10.11 -6.02 -2.93
C ASP A 233 -11.14 -6.99 -3.51
N LYS A 234 -10.84 -7.60 -4.67
CA LYS A 234 -11.69 -8.61 -5.30
C LYS A 234 -11.81 -9.88 -4.44
N ASN A 235 -10.72 -10.28 -3.81
CA ASN A 235 -10.64 -11.52 -3.05
C ASN A 235 -11.02 -11.31 -1.57
N ASP A 236 -10.96 -10.07 -1.07
CA ASP A 236 -11.19 -9.75 0.33
C ASP A 236 -12.59 -9.15 0.59
N LYS A 237 -13.61 -10.02 0.52
CA LYS A 237 -14.98 -9.64 0.95
C LYS A 237 -15.04 -9.11 2.39
N ASN A 238 -14.09 -9.50 3.25
CA ASN A 238 -14.02 -9.11 4.65
C ASN A 238 -13.21 -7.81 4.89
N GLY A 239 -12.21 -7.52 4.06
CA GLY A 239 -11.43 -6.28 4.07
C GLY A 239 -12.30 -5.05 3.86
N SER A 240 -13.31 -5.18 3.00
CA SER A 240 -14.33 -4.13 2.82
C SER A 240 -15.11 -3.79 4.11
N ASN A 241 -15.18 -4.70 5.09
CA ASN A 241 -15.83 -4.38 6.37
C ASN A 241 -14.91 -3.55 7.27
N VAL A 242 -13.60 -3.80 7.23
CA VAL A 242 -12.62 -3.04 8.02
C VAL A 242 -12.49 -1.61 7.49
N ASP A 243 -12.38 -1.48 6.17
CA ASP A 243 -12.31 -0.16 5.53
C ASP A 243 -13.59 0.65 5.82
N ARG A 244 -14.77 0.02 5.84
CA ARG A 244 -16.02 0.69 6.25
C ARG A 244 -16.01 1.14 7.72
N LEU A 245 -15.51 0.33 8.64
CA LEU A 245 -15.42 0.71 10.07
C LEU A 245 -14.53 1.94 10.25
N LEU A 246 -13.45 2.02 9.49
CA LEU A 246 -12.50 3.14 9.52
C LEU A 246 -12.91 4.32 8.62
N ASP A 247 -14.03 4.21 7.88
CA ASP A 247 -14.48 5.22 6.91
C ASP A 247 -13.41 5.50 5.82
N LEU A 248 -12.78 4.42 5.34
CA LEU A 248 -11.75 4.44 4.30
C LEU A 248 -12.35 4.13 2.92
N PRO A 249 -12.00 4.92 1.88
CA PRO A 249 -12.33 4.58 0.50
C PRO A 249 -11.79 3.21 0.10
N ASN A 250 -12.56 2.44 -0.67
CA ASN A 250 -12.11 1.17 -1.27
C ASN A 250 -12.80 0.93 -2.63
N PHE A 251 -12.21 0.11 -3.49
CA PHE A 251 -12.74 -0.10 -4.84
C PHE A 251 -14.06 -0.85 -4.83
N TRP A 252 -14.25 -1.77 -3.88
CA TRP A 252 -15.45 -2.60 -3.84
C TRP A 252 -16.71 -1.81 -3.52
N ASP A 253 -16.65 -0.89 -2.56
CA ASP A 253 -17.76 -0.02 -2.20
C ASP A 253 -18.04 1.04 -3.25
N TYR A 254 -17.00 1.57 -3.91
CA TYR A 254 -17.16 2.36 -5.13
C TYR A 254 -17.93 1.56 -6.18
N ALA A 255 -17.47 0.34 -6.49
CA ALA A 255 -18.08 -0.53 -7.48
C ALA A 255 -19.54 -0.87 -7.15
N ARG A 256 -19.86 -1.15 -5.88
CA ARG A 256 -21.25 -1.35 -5.43
C ARG A 256 -22.10 -0.10 -5.61
N SER A 257 -21.54 1.09 -5.39
CA SER A 257 -22.29 2.35 -5.58
C SER A 257 -22.61 2.62 -7.06
N LYS A 258 -21.72 2.21 -7.98
CA LYS A 258 -21.91 2.38 -9.43
C LYS A 258 -22.73 1.27 -10.08
N LYS A 259 -22.49 0.02 -9.69
CA LYS A 259 -23.17 -1.18 -10.20
C LYS A 259 -23.62 -2.09 -9.05
N PRO A 260 -24.71 -1.76 -8.32
CA PRO A 260 -25.13 -2.50 -7.13
C PRO A 260 -25.35 -4.00 -7.35
N GLN A 261 -25.92 -4.37 -8.50
CA GLN A 261 -26.24 -5.76 -8.83
C GLN A 261 -25.02 -6.54 -9.34
N LYS A 262 -24.00 -5.84 -9.86
CA LYS A 262 -22.83 -6.44 -10.50
C LYS A 262 -21.54 -5.63 -10.26
N PRO A 263 -21.13 -5.43 -8.99
CA PRO A 263 -19.95 -4.63 -8.66
C PRO A 263 -18.68 -5.18 -9.33
N GLN A 264 -18.61 -6.49 -9.56
CA GLN A 264 -17.48 -7.13 -10.22
C GLN A 264 -17.22 -6.60 -11.64
N GLU A 265 -18.26 -6.22 -12.39
CA GLU A 265 -18.08 -5.63 -13.73
C GLU A 265 -17.38 -4.27 -13.64
N GLU A 266 -17.65 -3.49 -12.60
CA GLU A 266 -17.02 -2.19 -12.39
C GLU A 266 -15.56 -2.36 -11.93
N ILE A 267 -15.28 -3.30 -11.02
CA ILE A 267 -13.91 -3.67 -10.66
C ILE A 267 -13.11 -4.11 -11.89
N ASN A 268 -13.71 -4.93 -12.76
CA ASN A 268 -13.05 -5.36 -14.00
C ASN A 268 -12.77 -4.19 -14.94
N ARG A 269 -13.68 -3.21 -15.07
CA ARG A 269 -13.51 -1.99 -15.87
C ARG A 269 -12.32 -1.16 -15.37
N ILE A 270 -12.23 -0.92 -14.06
CA ILE A 270 -11.11 -0.20 -13.43
C ILE A 270 -9.80 -0.94 -13.68
N ARG A 271 -9.80 -2.27 -13.46
CA ARG A 271 -8.63 -3.11 -13.69
C ARG A 271 -8.16 -3.06 -15.13
N GLU A 272 -9.09 -3.06 -16.10
CA GLU A 272 -8.76 -2.96 -17.53
C GLU A 272 -8.06 -1.63 -17.87
N ARG A 273 -8.44 -0.52 -17.23
CA ARG A 273 -7.75 0.77 -17.41
C ARG A 273 -6.30 0.71 -16.96
N TYR A 274 -6.04 0.18 -15.75
CA TYR A 274 -4.67 -0.02 -15.28
C TYR A 274 -3.88 -1.00 -16.15
N HIS A 275 -4.52 -2.06 -16.67
CA HIS A 275 -3.89 -2.96 -17.62
C HIS A 275 -3.42 -2.25 -18.89
N LYS A 276 -4.27 -1.41 -19.50
CA LYS A 276 -3.93 -0.67 -20.73
C LYS A 276 -2.72 0.26 -20.55
N VAL A 277 -2.56 0.86 -19.37
CA VAL A 277 -1.40 1.71 -19.06
C VAL A 277 -0.15 0.89 -18.80
N ALA A 278 -0.26 -0.25 -18.11
CA ALA A 278 0.88 -1.08 -17.76
C ALA A 278 1.39 -1.97 -18.91
N GLU A 279 0.50 -2.42 -19.80
CA GLU A 279 0.78 -3.48 -20.80
C GLU A 279 1.89 -3.11 -21.79
N PRO A 280 1.93 -1.89 -22.37
CA PRO A 280 2.95 -1.53 -23.34
C PRO A 280 4.38 -1.57 -22.78
N ILE A 281 4.52 -1.36 -21.47
CA ILE A 281 5.82 -1.28 -20.79
C ILE A 281 6.15 -2.59 -20.07
N PHE A 282 5.15 -3.29 -19.51
CA PHE A 282 5.32 -4.48 -18.66
C PHE A 282 4.44 -5.67 -19.07
N PRO A 283 4.50 -6.15 -20.32
CA PRO A 283 3.58 -7.18 -20.82
C PRO A 283 3.64 -8.51 -20.03
N LYS A 284 4.78 -8.81 -19.38
CA LYS A 284 5.02 -10.09 -18.67
C LYS A 284 4.79 -10.04 -17.15
N LEU A 285 4.76 -8.86 -16.52
CA LEU A 285 4.54 -8.71 -15.07
C LEU A 285 3.07 -9.00 -14.69
N GLN A 286 2.18 -8.91 -15.68
CA GLN A 286 0.73 -8.91 -15.53
C GLN A 286 0.07 -10.29 -15.34
N GLN A 287 0.64 -11.37 -15.87
CA GLN A 287 -0.07 -12.65 -15.98
C GLN A 287 0.25 -13.66 -14.87
N ILE A 288 1.38 -13.46 -14.19
CA ILE A 288 1.94 -14.43 -13.24
C ILE A 288 2.28 -13.75 -11.91
N GLY A 289 2.69 -12.48 -11.92
CA GLY A 289 3.16 -11.77 -10.72
C GLY A 289 2.06 -11.48 -9.71
N ALA A 290 0.97 -10.83 -10.12
CA ALA A 290 -0.04 -10.35 -9.19
C ALA A 290 -0.83 -11.48 -8.51
N ASP A 291 -1.31 -12.47 -9.26
CA ASP A 291 -2.07 -13.60 -8.69
C ASP A 291 -1.18 -14.55 -7.88
N ILE A 292 0.09 -14.74 -8.24
CA ILE A 292 1.05 -15.53 -7.44
C ILE A 292 1.48 -14.76 -6.19
N LEU A 293 1.79 -13.46 -6.30
CA LEU A 293 2.06 -12.62 -5.13
C LEU A 293 0.84 -12.61 -4.22
N CYS A 294 -0.37 -12.39 -4.73
CA CYS A 294 -1.63 -12.42 -3.97
C CYS A 294 -1.87 -13.80 -3.33
N SER A 295 -1.74 -14.91 -4.04
CA SER A 295 -1.98 -16.25 -3.47
C SER A 295 -0.94 -16.68 -2.44
N LEU A 296 0.32 -16.23 -2.57
CA LEU A 296 1.37 -16.49 -1.58
C LEU A 296 1.26 -15.61 -0.32
N THR A 297 0.47 -14.53 -0.35
CA THR A 297 0.54 -13.48 0.68
C THR A 297 -0.79 -12.88 1.16
N SER A 298 -1.94 -13.19 0.54
CA SER A 298 -3.28 -12.70 0.95
C SER A 298 -4.03 -13.71 1.82
N ILE A 299 -4.09 -14.98 1.42
CA ILE A 299 -4.90 -16.03 2.08
C ILE A 299 -4.47 -16.25 3.54
N ARG A 300 -3.19 -16.03 3.86
CA ARG A 300 -2.67 -16.25 5.23
C ARG A 300 -2.83 -15.08 6.20
N LYS A 301 -3.13 -13.85 5.77
CA LYS A 301 -3.22 -12.68 6.70
C LYS A 301 -4.43 -12.78 7.63
N ALA A 302 -5.60 -13.06 7.05
CA ALA A 302 -6.82 -13.25 7.82
C ALA A 302 -6.84 -14.60 8.57
N GLU A 303 -6.27 -15.66 7.98
CA GLU A 303 -6.22 -16.99 8.61
C GLU A 303 -5.23 -17.07 9.77
N LYS A 304 -4.05 -16.43 9.69
CA LYS A 304 -3.12 -16.36 10.84
C LYS A 304 -3.66 -15.46 11.96
N ALA A 305 -4.32 -14.35 11.63
CA ALA A 305 -4.95 -13.49 12.64
C ALA A 305 -6.11 -14.19 13.37
N LYS A 306 -6.91 -15.00 12.65
CA LYS A 306 -7.98 -15.83 13.23
C LYS A 306 -7.48 -16.90 14.21
N ASN A 307 -6.27 -17.42 14.01
CA ASN A 307 -5.66 -18.42 14.89
C ASN A 307 -4.85 -17.80 16.05
N GLY A 308 -4.82 -16.47 16.15
CA GLY A 308 -3.87 -15.72 16.96
C GLY A 308 -4.30 -15.42 18.37
N ASN A 309 -5.46 -14.79 18.60
CA ASN A 309 -5.99 -14.43 19.93
C ASN A 309 -7.45 -13.98 19.82
N GLN A 310 -8.32 -14.57 20.62
CA GLN A 310 -9.56 -13.91 21.04
C GLN A 310 -9.22 -13.05 22.27
N PRO A 311 -9.58 -11.76 22.32
CA PRO A 311 -9.50 -11.01 23.56
C PRO A 311 -10.55 -11.59 24.50
N GLN A 312 -10.11 -12.23 25.58
CA GLN A 312 -10.98 -12.47 26.72
C GLN A 312 -11.12 -11.13 27.46
N ASP A 313 -12.36 -10.62 27.48
CA ASP A 313 -13.03 -9.77 28.48
C ASP A 313 -12.34 -8.53 29.10
N ASP A 314 -11.11 -8.16 28.71
CA ASP A 314 -10.38 -7.03 29.29
C ASP A 314 -9.87 -6.01 28.24
N PRO A 315 -10.45 -4.79 28.18
CA PRO A 315 -9.99 -3.69 27.33
C PRO A 315 -8.54 -3.25 27.60
N THR A 316 -7.93 -3.59 28.73
CA THR A 316 -6.54 -3.25 29.04
C THR A 316 -5.50 -4.14 28.32
N ASN A 317 -5.94 -5.24 27.70
CA ASN A 317 -5.09 -6.04 26.80
C ASN A 317 -4.76 -5.33 25.46
N PHE A 318 -5.30 -4.13 25.22
CA PHE A 318 -5.01 -3.29 24.04
C PHE A 318 -3.52 -3.02 23.82
N TRP A 319 -2.74 -2.89 24.91
CA TRP A 319 -1.30 -2.65 24.82
C TRP A 319 -0.56 -3.82 24.16
N ASN A 320 -1.07 -5.05 24.28
CA ASN A 320 -0.38 -6.21 23.72
C ASN A 320 -0.38 -6.22 22.18
N PHE A 321 -1.24 -5.44 21.51
CA PHE A 321 -1.20 -5.29 20.05
C PHE A 321 -0.05 -4.38 19.59
N PHE A 322 0.19 -3.28 20.29
CA PHE A 322 1.24 -2.31 19.93
C PHE A 322 2.66 -2.76 20.34
N GLN A 323 2.77 -3.68 21.29
CA GLN A 323 4.07 -4.25 21.70
C GLN A 323 4.57 -5.36 20.77
N ARG A 324 3.72 -5.90 19.89
CA ARG A 324 4.09 -6.99 18.98
C ARG A 324 4.58 -6.43 17.65
N GLU A 325 5.88 -6.54 17.40
CA GLU A 325 6.44 -6.27 16.07
C GLU A 325 6.12 -7.43 15.13
N THR A 326 4.88 -7.56 14.67
CA THR A 326 4.52 -8.59 13.69
C THR A 326 5.02 -8.21 12.30
N GLN A 327 5.87 -9.05 11.73
CA GLN A 327 6.51 -8.79 10.43
C GLN A 327 5.62 -9.14 9.22
N THR A 328 4.45 -9.75 9.45
CA THR A 328 3.67 -10.40 8.38
C THR A 328 2.19 -9.97 8.27
N THR A 329 1.66 -9.27 9.27
CA THR A 329 0.27 -8.79 9.36
C THR A 329 0.27 -7.31 9.76
N THR A 330 -0.60 -6.49 9.16
CA THR A 330 -0.70 -5.07 9.57
C THR A 330 -1.57 -4.96 10.82
N LEU A 331 -1.32 -3.95 11.66
CA LEU A 331 -2.07 -3.71 12.91
C LEU A 331 -3.59 -3.70 12.66
N ARG A 332 -4.00 -3.13 11.53
CA ARG A 332 -5.40 -3.09 11.06
C ARG A 332 -6.09 -4.47 11.08
N HIS A 333 -5.42 -5.51 10.59
CA HIS A 333 -6.01 -6.85 10.51
C HIS A 333 -6.02 -7.55 11.86
N GLU A 334 -5.05 -7.27 12.73
CA GLU A 334 -4.99 -7.80 14.09
C GLU A 334 -6.09 -7.20 14.96
N LEU A 335 -6.27 -5.88 14.91
CA LEU A 335 -7.35 -5.18 15.61
C LEU A 335 -8.73 -5.64 15.11
N GLN A 336 -8.90 -5.89 13.80
CA GLN A 336 -10.15 -6.44 13.29
C GLN A 336 -10.40 -7.86 13.80
N ALA A 337 -9.40 -8.74 13.75
CA ALA A 337 -9.55 -10.13 14.20
C ALA A 337 -9.93 -10.19 15.69
N ALA A 338 -9.41 -9.24 16.47
CA ALA A 338 -9.75 -9.02 17.86
C ALA A 338 -11.10 -8.30 18.10
N GLN A 339 -11.84 -7.93 17.06
CA GLN A 339 -13.09 -7.14 17.13
C GLN A 339 -12.96 -5.73 17.74
N VAL A 340 -11.74 -5.30 18.07
CA VAL A 340 -11.41 -3.98 18.62
C VAL A 340 -11.94 -2.85 17.73
N LEU A 341 -11.75 -2.94 16.42
CA LEU A 341 -12.22 -1.91 15.49
C LEU A 341 -13.75 -1.82 15.47
N HIS A 342 -14.45 -2.94 15.64
CA HIS A 342 -15.91 -2.94 15.69
C HIS A 342 -16.40 -2.23 16.95
N GLU A 343 -15.83 -2.56 18.12
CA GLU A 343 -16.21 -1.97 19.40
C GLU A 343 -15.95 -0.47 19.49
N LEU A 344 -14.84 0.01 18.91
CA LEU A 344 -14.47 1.42 19.00
C LEU A 344 -15.18 2.32 17.98
N PHE A 345 -15.54 1.80 16.81
CA PHE A 345 -16.05 2.61 15.70
C PHE A 345 -17.57 2.47 15.47
N HIS A 346 -18.21 1.42 15.98
CA HIS A 346 -19.66 1.22 15.96
C HIS A 346 -20.31 1.65 17.28
#